data_AF-A0A0D4BTY6-F1
#
_entry.id   AF-A0A0D4BTY6-F1
#
_cell.length_a   1.000
_cell.length_b   1.000
_cell.length_c   1.000
_cell.angle_alpha   90.00
_cell.angle_beta   90.00
_cell.angle_gamma   90.00
#
_symmetry.space_group_name_H-M   'P 1'
#
loop_
_entity.id
_entity.type
_entity.pdbx_description
1 polymer ?
#
loop_
_entity_poly.entity_id
_entity_poly.type
_entity_poly.pdbx_seq_one_letter_code
_entity_poly.pdbx_strand_id
1 'polypeptide(L)'
;FLACFDLGDRVAVASPGYPCYRNILSALGCEVVEIPCGPQTRFQPTAAMLAELDPPVQGVIVASPANPTGTVIAPEELAAIASWCEASGARLVSDEVYHGLVYEGAPPTSCAWQTSRNAVVVN
;
A
#
# COMPACT_ATOMS: atom_id res chain seq x y z
N PHE A 1 -6.44 3.58 10.34
CA PHE A 1 -5.23 4.32 10.75
C PHE A 1 -5.12 4.42 12.27
N LEU A 2 -6.10 4.98 12.99
CA LEU A 2 -6.07 5.09 14.46
C LEU A 2 -5.84 3.77 15.23
N ALA A 3 -6.27 2.63 14.68
CA ALA A 3 -6.04 1.31 15.28
C ALA A 3 -4.71 0.65 14.86
N CYS A 4 -3.95 1.30 13.98
CA CYS A 4 -2.80 0.71 13.30
C CYS A 4 -1.49 1.41 13.57
N PHE A 5 -1.52 2.72 13.85
CA PHE A 5 -0.34 3.58 13.89
C PHE A 5 -0.38 4.50 15.10
N ASP A 6 0.79 4.69 15.70
CA ASP A 6 1.03 5.63 16.78
C ASP A 6 1.66 6.94 16.28
N LEU A 7 1.75 7.92 17.18
CA LEU A 7 2.39 9.21 16.91
C LEU A 7 3.87 9.01 16.52
N GLY A 8 4.28 9.57 15.38
CA GLY A 8 5.64 9.46 14.86
C GLY A 8 5.94 8.22 14.04
N ASP A 9 5.01 7.27 13.92
CA ASP A 9 5.20 6.11 13.04
C ASP A 9 5.42 6.54 11.59
N ARG A 10 6.36 5.88 10.91
CA ARG A 10 6.67 6.13 9.50
C ARG A 10 5.79 5.24 8.63
N VAL A 11 4.97 5.85 7.78
CA VAL A 11 4.00 5.14 6.96
C VAL A 11 4.25 5.42 5.49
N ALA A 12 4.59 4.37 4.75
CA ALA A 12 4.83 4.40 3.32
C ALA A 12 3.53 4.52 2.52
N VAL A 13 3.52 5.42 1.54
CA VAL A 13 2.39 5.62 0.60
C VAL A 13 2.90 5.83 -0.82
N ALA A 14 2.21 5.28 -1.82
CA ALA A 14 2.55 5.50 -3.23
C ALA A 14 2.31 6.96 -3.67
N SER A 15 3.17 7.47 -4.56
CA SER A 15 3.04 8.79 -5.19
C SER A 15 3.26 8.65 -6.70
N PRO A 16 2.24 8.90 -7.57
CA PRO A 16 0.92 9.43 -7.24
C PRO A 16 0.03 8.43 -6.47
N GLY A 17 -0.93 8.96 -5.72
CA GLY A 17 -1.86 8.18 -4.89
C GLY A 17 -2.92 9.07 -4.25
N TYR A 18 -3.98 8.47 -3.68
CA TYR A 18 -5.11 9.21 -3.11
C TYR A 18 -4.64 10.18 -2.00
N PRO A 19 -4.89 11.50 -2.13
CA PRO A 19 -4.27 12.51 -1.27
C PRO A 19 -4.70 12.42 0.20
N CYS A 20 -5.88 11.88 0.48
CA CYS A 20 -6.39 11.82 1.85
C CYS A 20 -5.58 10.89 2.75
N TYR A 21 -4.88 9.87 2.23
CA TYR A 21 -4.01 9.04 3.07
C TYR A 21 -2.95 9.91 3.76
N ARG A 22 -2.25 10.75 2.97
CA ARG A 22 -1.22 11.67 3.45
C ARG A 22 -1.78 12.66 4.45
N ASN A 23 -2.88 13.31 4.10
CA ASN A 23 -3.50 14.33 4.94
C ASN A 23 -3.96 13.75 6.29
N ILE A 24 -4.58 12.58 6.30
CA ILE A 24 -5.05 11.94 7.53
C ILE A 24 -3.86 11.47 8.38
N LEU A 25 -2.87 10.78 7.78
CA LEU A 25 -1.68 10.34 8.49
C LEU A 25 -0.92 11.51 9.14
N SER A 26 -0.68 12.58 8.39
CA SER A 26 -0.03 13.79 8.91
C SER A 26 -0.85 14.45 10.03
N ALA A 27 -2.19 14.50 9.90
CA ALA A 27 -3.05 15.04 10.95
C ALA A 27 -3.05 14.18 12.24
N LEU A 28 -2.81 12.88 12.11
CA LEU A 28 -2.61 11.97 13.24
C LEU A 28 -1.17 12.00 13.79
N GLY A 29 -0.28 12.76 13.15
CA GLY A 29 1.12 12.93 13.54
C GLY A 29 2.04 11.77 13.15
N CYS A 30 1.66 10.95 12.18
CA CYS A 30 2.56 10.00 11.53
C CYS A 30 3.50 10.73 10.56
N GLU A 31 4.70 10.19 10.36
CA GLU A 31 5.62 10.63 9.31
C GLU A 31 5.25 9.91 8.00
N VAL A 32 4.88 10.69 6.98
CA VAL A 32 4.49 10.14 5.67
C VAL A 32 5.75 9.94 4.82
N VAL A 33 6.01 8.70 4.42
CA VAL A 33 7.09 8.33 3.52
C VAL A 33 6.50 8.12 2.12
N GLU A 34 6.68 9.09 1.23
CA GLU A 34 6.22 8.94 -0.15
C GLU A 34 7.16 8.04 -0.95
N ILE A 35 6.58 7.09 -1.69
CA ILE A 35 7.29 6.22 -2.64
C ILE A 35 6.95 6.71 -4.06
N PRO A 36 7.88 7.38 -4.75
CA PRO A 36 7.68 7.78 -6.13
C PRO A 36 7.52 6.55 -7.03
N CYS A 37 6.33 6.37 -7.59
CA CYS A 37 5.99 5.26 -8.47
C CYS A 37 5.74 5.78 -9.88
N GLY A 38 6.45 5.20 -10.86
CA GLY A 38 6.38 5.62 -12.25
C GLY A 38 5.82 4.54 -13.17
N PRO A 39 5.76 4.80 -14.49
CA PRO A 39 5.35 3.80 -15.49
C PRO A 39 6.12 2.47 -15.39
N GLN A 40 7.38 2.49 -14.96
CA GLN A 40 8.25 1.32 -14.84
C GLN A 40 7.73 0.31 -13.81
N THR A 41 7.03 0.78 -12.78
CA THR A 41 6.38 -0.06 -11.76
C THR A 41 4.85 0.01 -11.84
N ARG A 42 4.32 0.42 -13.00
CA ARG A 42 2.87 0.58 -13.22
C ARG A 42 2.20 1.52 -12.20
N PHE A 43 2.94 2.53 -11.76
CA PHE A 43 2.55 3.48 -10.72
C PHE A 43 2.15 2.83 -9.39
N GLN A 44 2.72 1.66 -9.09
CA GLN A 44 2.50 0.93 -7.85
C GLN A 44 3.84 0.71 -7.12
N PRO A 45 3.83 0.59 -5.77
CA PRO A 45 5.02 0.26 -5.02
C PRO A 45 5.36 -1.22 -5.21
N THR A 46 6.60 -1.60 -4.93
CA THR A 46 7.05 -2.99 -4.91
C THR A 46 7.63 -3.35 -3.55
N ALA A 47 7.68 -4.64 -3.22
CA ALA A 47 8.34 -5.13 -2.02
C ALA A 47 9.83 -4.74 -1.99
N ALA A 48 10.48 -4.70 -3.15
CA ALA A 48 11.88 -4.26 -3.27
C ALA A 48 12.05 -2.78 -2.90
N MET A 49 11.18 -1.89 -3.40
CA MET A 49 11.19 -0.48 -3.04
C MET A 49 10.99 -0.26 -1.54
N LEU A 50 10.13 -1.07 -0.91
CA LEU A 50 9.89 -1.00 0.54
C LEU A 50 11.10 -1.46 1.35
N ALA A 51 11.81 -2.49 0.89
CA ALA A 51 13.00 -3.01 1.55
C ALA A 51 14.20 -2.05 1.51
N GLU A 52 14.21 -1.10 0.57
CA GLU A 52 15.25 -0.06 0.44
C GLU A 52 15.03 1.15 1.35
N LEU A 53 13.88 1.24 2.03
CA LEU A 53 13.59 2.36 2.91
C LEU A 53 14.46 2.32 4.18
N ASP A 54 15.25 3.37 4.36
CA ASP A 54 16.05 3.62 5.56
C ASP A 54 15.74 5.02 6.12
N PRO A 55 15.30 5.16 7.38
CA PRO A 55 14.96 4.10 8.32
C PRO A 55 13.85 3.15 7.80
N PRO A 56 13.59 2.00 8.45
CA PRO A 56 12.45 1.16 8.11
C PRO A 56 11.12 1.83 8.48
N VAL A 57 10.05 1.45 7.78
CA VAL A 57 8.69 1.96 8.02
C VAL A 57 7.89 1.02 8.92
N GLN A 58 6.99 1.59 9.72
CA GLN A 58 6.05 0.87 10.58
C GLN A 58 4.73 0.56 9.86
N GLY A 59 4.44 1.25 8.76
CA GLY A 59 3.21 1.06 7.99
C GLY A 59 3.42 1.15 6.49
N VAL A 60 2.57 0.46 5.74
CA VAL A 60 2.47 0.56 4.29
C VAL A 60 1.01 0.66 3.91
N ILE A 61 0.67 1.65 3.07
CA ILE A 61 -0.65 1.75 2.44
C ILE A 61 -0.49 1.48 0.95
N VAL A 62 -1.23 0.50 0.46
CA VAL A 62 -1.37 0.20 -0.97
C VAL A 62 -2.82 0.35 -1.39
N ALA A 63 -3.06 0.72 -2.64
CA ALA A 63 -4.40 0.79 -3.22
C ALA A 63 -4.42 0.04 -4.56
N SER A 64 -5.36 -0.87 -4.74
CA SER A 64 -5.46 -1.67 -5.96
C SER A 64 -6.90 -2.11 -6.22
N PRO A 65 -7.54 -1.67 -7.33
CA PRO A 65 -7.11 -0.61 -8.24
C PRO A 65 -6.88 0.74 -7.53
N ALA A 66 -5.90 1.53 -7.99
CA ALA A 66 -5.55 2.80 -7.35
C ALA A 66 -6.30 4.02 -7.93
N ASN A 67 -6.66 4.98 -7.08
CA ASN A 67 -6.93 6.37 -7.47
C ASN A 67 -5.63 7.19 -7.29
N PRO A 68 -5.15 7.94 -8.31
CA PRO A 68 -5.84 8.33 -9.54
C PRO A 68 -5.51 7.48 -10.79
N THR A 69 -4.61 6.51 -10.69
CA THR A 69 -3.97 5.88 -11.86
C THR A 69 -4.82 4.80 -12.52
N GLY A 70 -5.78 4.24 -11.80
CA GLY A 70 -6.56 3.06 -12.20
C GLY A 70 -5.73 1.76 -12.24
N THR A 71 -4.48 1.78 -11.80
CA THR A 71 -3.58 0.63 -11.96
C THR A 71 -3.84 -0.42 -10.88
N VAL A 72 -3.77 -1.69 -11.29
CA VAL A 72 -3.90 -2.87 -10.42
C VAL A 72 -2.50 -3.37 -10.06
N ILE A 73 -2.26 -3.65 -8.78
CA ILE A 73 -1.07 -4.36 -8.31
C ILE A 73 -1.21 -5.83 -8.73
N ALA A 74 -0.19 -6.37 -9.39
CA ALA A 74 -0.20 -7.78 -9.78
C ALA A 74 -0.29 -8.69 -8.54
N PRO A 75 -1.04 -9.81 -8.57
CA PRO A 75 -1.23 -10.65 -7.39
C PRO A 75 0.05 -11.11 -6.71
N GLU A 76 1.06 -11.46 -7.50
CA GLU A 76 2.38 -11.86 -7.02
C GLU A 76 3.10 -10.72 -6.27
N GLU A 77 2.94 -9.49 -6.74
CA GLU A 77 3.56 -8.32 -6.11
C GLU A 77 2.81 -7.92 -4.84
N LEU A 78 1.46 -7.99 -4.83
CA LEU A 78 0.69 -7.76 -3.60
C LEU A 78 1.03 -8.81 -2.54
N ALA A 79 1.20 -10.07 -2.94
CA ALA A 79 1.65 -11.13 -2.05
C ALA A 79 3.08 -10.88 -1.54
N ALA A 80 3.98 -10.39 -2.38
CA ALA A 80 5.34 -10.03 -1.98
C ALA A 80 5.34 -8.88 -0.96
N ILE A 81 4.55 -7.83 -1.19
CA ILE A 81 4.40 -6.70 -0.26
C ILE A 81 3.82 -7.18 1.08
N ALA A 82 2.76 -8.00 1.04
CA ALA A 82 2.15 -8.55 2.25
C ALA A 82 3.13 -9.41 3.05
N SER A 83 3.90 -10.28 2.37
CA SER A 83 4.92 -11.13 3.01
C SER A 83 6.06 -10.30 3.58
N TRP A 84 6.50 -9.25 2.87
CA TRP A 84 7.50 -8.31 3.38
C TRP A 84 7.02 -7.60 4.64
N CYS A 85 5.76 -7.14 4.66
CA CYS A 85 5.16 -6.49 5.83
C CYS A 85 5.12 -7.44 7.04
N GLU A 86 4.75 -8.71 6.85
CA GLU A 86 4.77 -9.69 7.94
C GLU A 86 6.18 -9.93 8.48
N ALA A 87 7.17 -10.05 7.59
CA ALA A 87 8.55 -10.31 7.97
C ALA A 87 9.21 -9.10 8.66
N SER A 88 8.90 -7.87 8.23
CA SER A 88 9.46 -6.65 8.80
C SER A 88 8.70 -6.15 10.04
N GLY A 89 7.51 -6.67 10.30
CA GLY A 89 6.60 -6.18 11.34
C GLY A 89 5.83 -4.93 10.95
N ALA A 90 5.98 -4.43 9.71
CA ALA A 90 5.22 -3.30 9.21
C ALA A 90 3.72 -3.68 9.04
N ARG A 91 2.82 -2.75 9.40
CA ARG A 91 1.38 -2.95 9.19
C ARG A 91 0.99 -2.60 7.75
N LEU A 92 0.49 -3.60 7.02
CA LEU A 92 -0.14 -3.38 5.72
C LEU A 92 -1.59 -2.93 5.87
N VAL A 93 -1.95 -1.80 5.23
CA VAL A 93 -3.32 -1.40 4.92
C VAL A 93 -3.53 -1.50 3.42
N SER A 94 -4.40 -2.41 3.00
CA SER A 94 -4.76 -2.68 1.60
C SER A 94 -6.10 -2.03 1.29
N ASP A 95 -6.08 -0.92 0.55
CA ASP A 95 -7.28 -0.28 0.02
C ASP A 95 -7.72 -1.00 -1.26
N GLU A 96 -8.84 -1.70 -1.14
CA GLU A 96 -9.45 -2.57 -2.13
C GLU A 96 -10.83 -2.03 -2.54
N VAL A 97 -11.13 -0.74 -2.27
CA VAL A 97 -12.46 -0.12 -2.51
C VAL A 97 -12.92 -0.19 -3.96
N TYR A 98 -11.98 -0.30 -4.90
CA TYR A 98 -12.27 -0.41 -6.33
C TYR A 98 -12.30 -1.86 -6.83
N HIS A 99 -12.22 -2.86 -5.95
CA HIS A 99 -12.41 -4.26 -6.34
C HIS A 99 -13.75 -4.45 -7.05
N GLY A 100 -13.73 -5.24 -8.13
CA GLY A 100 -14.87 -5.42 -9.03
C GLY A 100 -15.00 -4.37 -10.12
N LEU A 101 -14.31 -3.22 -10.03
CA LEU A 101 -14.25 -2.21 -11.10
C LEU A 101 -12.97 -2.38 -11.95
N VAL A 102 -12.87 -3.52 -12.64
CA VAL A 102 -11.75 -3.83 -13.54
C VAL A 102 -12.21 -3.96 -14.99
N TYR A 103 -11.31 -3.59 -15.90
CA TYR A 103 -11.55 -3.65 -17.34
C TYR A 103 -10.96 -4.92 -17.96
N GLU A 104 -11.49 -5.30 -19.11
CA GLU A 104 -10.95 -6.42 -19.90
C GLU A 104 -9.46 -6.21 -20.22
N GLY A 105 -8.65 -7.25 -20.01
CA GLY A 105 -7.20 -7.21 -20.21
C GLY A 105 -6.38 -6.60 -19.06
N ALA A 106 -7.02 -6.10 -17.98
CA ALA A 106 -6.32 -5.74 -16.76
C ALA A 106 -5.84 -6.98 -15.99
N PRO A 107 -4.76 -6.88 -15.18
CA PRO A 107 -4.43 -7.92 -14.21
C PRO A 107 -5.61 -8.21 -13.29
N PRO A 108 -5.80 -9.47 -12.84
CA PRO A 108 -6.82 -9.78 -11.85
C PRO A 108 -6.52 -9.06 -10.53
N THR A 109 -7.57 -8.58 -9.86
CA THR A 109 -7.43 -8.09 -8.48
C THR A 109 -7.18 -9.27 -7.55
N SER A 110 -6.48 -9.02 -6.45
CA SER A 110 -6.23 -10.00 -5.39
C SER A 110 -6.41 -9.32 -4.04
N CYS A 111 -6.81 -10.09 -3.03
CA CYS A 111 -7.04 -9.57 -1.69
C CYS A 111 -5.81 -9.84 -0.82
N ALA A 112 -5.33 -8.84 -0.08
CA ALA A 112 -4.14 -9.00 0.76
C ALA A 112 -4.29 -10.12 1.80
N TRP A 113 -5.51 -10.40 2.26
CA TRP A 113 -5.84 -11.51 3.18
C TRP A 113 -5.62 -12.92 2.60
N GLN A 114 -5.43 -13.05 1.29
CA GLN A 114 -5.00 -14.32 0.68
C GLN A 114 -3.57 -14.67 1.08
N THR A 115 -2.75 -13.67 1.43
CA THR A 115 -1.34 -13.84 1.81
C THR A 115 -1.13 -13.59 3.31
N SER A 116 -1.62 -12.47 3.85
CA SER A 116 -1.40 -12.08 5.24
C SER A 116 -2.72 -11.86 5.98
N ARG A 117 -2.95 -12.60 7.07
CA ARG A 117 -4.11 -12.37 7.96
C ARG A 117 -3.92 -11.17 8.89
N ASN A 118 -2.73 -10.60 8.93
CA ASN A 118 -2.42 -9.39 9.67
C ASN A 118 -2.65 -8.11 8.86
N ALA A 119 -2.80 -8.19 7.53
CA ALA A 119 -3.17 -7.03 6.73
C ALA A 119 -4.55 -6.50 7.14
N VAL A 120 -4.75 -5.18 7.09
CA VAL A 120 -6.07 -4.55 7.23
C VAL A 120 -6.58 -4.25 5.83
N VAL A 121 -7.72 -4.85 5.46
CA VAL A 121 -8.36 -4.63 4.16
C VAL A 121 -9.46 -3.58 4.32
N VAL A 122 -9.48 -2.59 3.43
CA VAL A 122 -10.55 -1.59 3.30
C VAL A 122 -11.27 -1.87 1.98
N ASN A 123 -12.57 -2.09 2.01
CA ASN A 123 -13.40 -2.42 0.83
C ASN A 123 -14.74 -1.69 0.96
#